data_AF-M9LCR1-F1
#
_entry.id   AF-M9LCR1-F1
#
_cell.length_a   1.000
_cell.length_b   1.000
_cell.length_c   1.000
_cell.angle_alpha   90.00
_cell.angle_beta   90.00
_cell.angle_gamma   90.00
#
_symmetry.space_group_name_H-M   'P 1'
#
loop_
_entity.id
_entity.type
_entity.pdbx_description
1 polymer ?
#
loop_
_entity_poly.entity_id
_entity_poly.type
_entity_poly.pdbx_seq_one_letter_code
_entity_poly.pdbx_strand_id
1 'polypeptide(L)' 'MHVTAEQLAQIYKARWQIEVFFRWIKQHLNVPTLFGTTENAVYGQLFGALITYVLLKWLYDVTSTGMPRHAVLS' A
#
# COMPACT_ATOMS: atom_id res chain seq x y z
N MET A 1 -23.60 22.11 3.02
CA MET A 1 -22.84 20.95 3.53
C MET A 1 -21.79 21.49 4.50
N HIS A 2 -22.08 21.49 5.81
CA HIS A 2 -21.13 21.95 6.82
C HIS A 2 -20.11 20.83 7.06
N VAL A 3 -18.89 21.02 6.56
CA VAL A 3 -17.77 20.13 6.84
C VAL A 3 -17.08 20.67 8.09
N THR A 4 -17.04 19.88 9.16
CA THR A 4 -16.41 20.32 10.43
C THR A 4 -14.91 20.50 10.22
N ALA A 5 -14.26 21.41 10.95
CA ALA A 5 -12.82 21.65 10.84
C ALA A 5 -11.97 20.37 10.99
N GLU A 6 -12.42 19.44 11.84
CA GLU A 6 -11.79 18.13 12.01
C GLU A 6 -11.87 17.24 10.76
N GLN A 7 -13.02 17.23 10.07
CA GLN A 7 -13.19 16.49 8.83
C GLN A 7 -12.31 17.07 7.72
N LEU A 8 -12.21 18.41 7.65
CA LEU A 8 -11.30 19.07 6.72
C LEU A 8 -9.84 18.66 7.01
N ALA A 9 -9.42 18.71 8.27
CA ALA A 9 -8.08 18.28 8.68
C ALA A 9 -7.80 16.80 8.35
N GLN A 10 -8.78 15.91 8.52
CA GLN A 10 -8.65 14.50 8.14
C GLN A 10 -8.50 14.31 6.63
N ILE A 11 -9.27 15.05 5.81
CA ILE A 11 -9.15 14.99 4.35
C ILE A 11 -7.76 15.48 3.91
N TYR A 12 -7.26 16.58 4.49
CA TYR A 12 -5.91 17.07 4.22
C TYR A 12 -4.84 16.06 4.64
N LYS A 13 -5.00 15.40 5.79
CA LYS A 13 -4.09 14.34 6.25
C LYS A 13 -4.11 13.13 5.31
N ALA A 14 -5.27 12.71 4.82
CA ALA A 14 -5.39 11.62 3.85
C ALA A 14 -4.71 11.96 2.52
N ARG A 15 -4.78 13.22 2.07
CA ARG A 15 -4.06 13.67 0.86
C ARG A 15 -2.54 13.63 1.01
N TRP A 16 -2.01 13.88 2.21
CA TRP A 16 -0.59 13.68 2.47
C TRP A 16 -0.19 12.19 2.48
N GLN A 17 -1.06 11.31 2.97
CA GLN A 17 -0.77 9.87 2.98
C GLN A 17 -0.56 9.30 1.57
N ILE A 18 -1.32 9.76 0.57
CA ILE A 18 -1.15 9.29 -0.81
C ILE A 18 0.19 9.76 -1.42
N GLU A 19 0.68 10.95 -1.06
CA GLU A 19 1.99 11.43 -1.51
C GLU A 19 3.14 10.61 -0.90
N VAL A 20 3.03 10.30 0.41
CA VAL A 20 3.99 9.43 1.10
C VAL A 20 3.97 8.03 0.48
N PHE A 21 2.80 7.50 0.15
CA PHE A 21 2.66 6.23 -0.56
C PHE A 21 3.35 6.23 -1.92
N PHE A 22 3.11 7.25 -2.76
CA PHE A 22 3.77 7.34 -4.07
C PHE A 22 5.28 7.59 -3.95
N ARG A 23 5.73 8.34 -2.94
CA ARG A 23 7.16 8.49 -2.64
C ARG A 23 7.77 7.14 -2.27
N TRP A 24 7.09 6.38 -1.41
CA TRP A 24 7.54 5.05 -1.01
C TRP A 24 7.64 4.10 -2.21
N ILE A 25 6.61 4.07 -3.08
CA ILE A 25 6.64 3.27 -4.31
C ILE A 25 7.86 3.65 -5.16
N LYS A 26 8.05 4.93 -5.47
CA LYS A 26 9.19 5.36 -6.31
C LYS A 26 10.55 5.00 -5.71
N GLN A 27 10.65 4.91 -4.39
CA GLN A 27 11.90 4.59 -3.69
C GLN A 27 12.15 3.09 -3.52
N HIS A 28 11.11 2.30 -3.28
CA HIS A 28 11.23 0.89 -2.89
C HIS A 28 10.84 -0.08 -4.00
N LEU A 29 10.12 0.40 -5.01
CA LEU A 29 9.77 -0.39 -6.17
C LEU A 29 10.99 -0.49 -7.10
N ASN A 30 11.86 -1.44 -6.79
CA ASN A 30 12.86 -1.90 -7.74
C ASN A 30 12.23 -3.02 -8.56
N VAL A 31 12.03 -2.80 -9.85
CA VAL A 31 11.54 -3.81 -10.81
C VAL A 31 12.75 -4.33 -11.58
N PRO A 32 13.47 -5.35 -11.07
CA PRO A 32 14.76 -5.77 -11.63
C PRO A 32 14.65 -6.36 -13.03
N THR A 33 13.49 -6.91 -13.41
CA THR A 33 13.26 -7.54 -14.71
C THR A 33 11.89 -7.17 -15.26
N LEU A 34 11.86 -6.29 -16.26
CA LEU A 34 10.66 -6.00 -17.06
C LEU A 34 10.54 -7.08 -18.14
N PHE A 35 9.51 -7.93 -18.07
CA PHE A 35 9.29 -9.01 -19.06
C PHE A 35 8.79 -8.51 -20.43
N GLY A 36 8.59 -7.19 -20.59
CA GLY A 36 8.18 -6.56 -21.83
C GLY A 36 8.48 -5.06 -21.78
N THR A 37 8.94 -4.50 -22.88
CA THR A 37 9.29 -3.07 -23.01
C THR A 37 8.13 -2.22 -23.51
N THR A 38 6.98 -2.81 -23.78
CA THR A 38 5.79 -2.08 -24.21
C THR A 38 5.12 -1.40 -23.01
N GLU A 39 4.60 -0.19 -23.19
CA GLU A 39 3.95 0.58 -22.13
C GLU A 39 2.87 -0.25 -21.41
N ASN A 40 2.02 -0.94 -22.17
CA ASN A 40 0.95 -1.76 -21.61
C ASN A 40 1.47 -2.94 -20.75
N ALA A 41 2.58 -3.55 -21.14
CA ALA A 41 3.20 -4.63 -20.36
C ALA A 41 3.80 -4.09 -19.04
N VAL A 42 4.43 -2.92 -19.08
CA VAL A 42 4.99 -2.25 -17.90
C VAL A 42 3.88 -1.83 -16.94
N TYR A 43 2.81 -1.19 -17.42
CA TYR A 43 1.67 -0.83 -16.59
C TYR A 43 1.00 -2.07 -15.99
N GLY A 44 0.79 -3.13 -16.78
CA GLY A 44 0.23 -4.38 -16.29
C GLY A 44 1.06 -5.02 -15.17
N GLN A 45 2.39 -5.04 -15.31
CA GLN A 45 3.31 -5.55 -14.28
C GLN A 45 3.25 -4.72 -13.00
N LEU A 46 3.25 -3.39 -13.13
CA LEU A 46 3.16 -2.48 -12.01
C LEU A 46 1.85 -2.66 -11.24
N PHE A 47 0.71 -2.69 -11.95
CA PHE A 47 -0.60 -2.91 -11.33
C PHE A 47 -0.69 -4.30 -10.68
N GLY A 48 -0.18 -5.34 -11.34
CA GLY A 48 -0.13 -6.69 -10.76
C GLY A 48 0.70 -6.76 -9.48
N ALA A 49 1.87 -6.13 -9.45
CA ALA A 49 2.72 -6.06 -8.25
C ALA A 49 2.03 -5.31 -7.10
N LEU A 50 1.36 -4.18 -7.39
CA LEU A 50 0.62 -3.40 -6.40
C LEU A 50 -0.56 -4.19 -5.82
N ILE A 51 -1.36 -4.86 -6.66
CA ILE A 51 -2.47 -5.71 -6.21
C ILE A 51 -1.94 -6.83 -5.31
N THR A 52 -0.87 -7.50 -5.72
CA THR A 52 -0.23 -8.57 -4.94
C THR A 52 0.25 -8.06 -3.57
N TYR A 53 0.89 -6.88 -3.54
CA TYR A 53 1.32 -6.25 -2.28
C TYR A 53 0.14 -5.95 -1.35
N VAL A 54 -0.96 -5.38 -1.87
CA VAL A 54 -2.15 -5.08 -1.07
C VAL A 54 -2.78 -6.36 -0.51
N LEU A 55 -2.89 -7.41 -1.33
CA LEU A 55 -3.40 -8.71 -0.89
C LEU A 55 -2.51 -9.35 0.18
N LEU A 56 -1.18 -9.30 0.01
CA LEU A 56 -0.23 -9.79 1.01
C LEU A 56 -0.32 -9.00 2.31
N LYS A 57 -0.43 -7.67 2.24
CA LYS A 57 -0.59 -6.83 3.42
C LYS A 57 -1.89 -7.12 4.15
N TRP A 58 -2.99 -7.27 3.42
CA TRP A 58 -4.28 -7.65 3.98
C TRP A 58 -4.22 -9.03 4.64
N LEU A 59 -3.63 -10.03 3.96
CA LEU A 59 -3.43 -11.37 4.51
C LEU A 59 -2.57 -11.34 5.77
N TYR A 60 -1.48 -10.57 5.77
CA TYR A 60 -0.64 -10.36 6.94
C TYR A 60 -1.42 -9.75 8.10
N ASP A 61 -2.30 -8.78 7.84
CA ASP A 61 -3.11 -8.16 8.89
C ASP A 61 -4.17 -9.12 9.42
N VAL A 62 -4.83 -9.90 8.56
CA VAL A 62 -5.80 -10.93 8.95
C VAL A 62 -5.13 -11.99 9.83
N THR A 63 -3.96 -12.50 9.41
CA THR A 63 -3.20 -13.50 10.18
C THR A 63 -2.65 -12.94 11.49
N SER A 64 -2.20 -11.68 11.49
CA SER A 64 -1.72 -10.97 12.70
C SER A 64 -2.84 -10.63 13.68
N THR A 65 -4.09 -10.52 13.21
CA THR A 65 -5.26 -10.28 14.07
C THR A 65 -5.76 -11.57 14.72
N GLY A 66 -5.58 -12.73 14.06
CA GLY A 66 -5.94 -14.04 14.59
C GLY A 66 -4.90 -14.68 15.53
N MET A 67 -3.64 -14.21 15.51
CA MET A 67 -2.60 -14.68 16.41
C MET A 67 -2.47 -13.75 17.62
N PRO A 68 -2.68 -14.22 18.86
CA PRO A 68 -2.35 -13.42 20.04
C PRO A 68 -0.84 -13.12 19.99
N ARG A 69 -0.48 -11.83 19.91
CA ARG A 69 0.90 -11.32 19.85
C ARG A 69 1.79 -11.70 21.06
N HIS A 70 1.25 -12.49 22.00
CA HIS A 70 1.83 -12.91 23.27
C HIS A 70 1.82 -14.43 23.45
N ALA A 71 1.86 -15.23 22.38
CA ALA A 71 2.45 -16.57 22.46
C ALA A 71 3.99 -16.45 22.56
N VAL A 72 4.46 -15.68 23.55
CA VAL A 72 5.85 -15.69 23.97
C VAL A 72 6.03 -16.97 24.75
N LEU A 73 6.76 -17.89 24.13
CA LEU A 73 7.43 -19.04 24.70
C LEU A 73 7.67 -18.82 26.21
N SER A 74 6.87 -19.49 27.04
CA SER A 74 7.16 -19.75 28.45
C SER A 74 7.38 -21.24 28.61
#